data_AF-A0AAV3X4X2-F1
#
_entry.id   AF-A0AAV3X4X2-F1
#
_cell.length_a   1.000
_cell.length_b   1.000
_cell.length_c   1.000
_cell.angle_alpha   90.00
_cell.angle_beta   90.00
_cell.angle_gamma   90.00
#
_symmetry.space_group_name_H-M   'P 1'
#
loop_
_entity.id
_entity.type
_entity.pdbx_description
1 polymer ?
#
loop_
_entity_poly.entity_id
_entity_poly.type
_entity_poly.pdbx_seq_one_letter_code
_entity_poly.pdbx_strand_id
1 'polypeptide(L)' 'MVRTYKYVGADDIQLKVAGFPVGTRIKSVRDLETWLAQTKQKSNNWGIIAATFVIDEEGYLRIADRHSEDERQNYVN' A
#
# COMPACT_ATOMS: atom_id res chain seq x y z
N MET A 1 13.03 -21.50 5.90
CA MET A 1 12.00 -21.46 6.96
C MET A 1 11.44 -20.05 7.01
N VAL A 2 10.17 -19.86 6.64
CA VAL A 2 9.49 -18.56 6.77
C VAL A 2 9.21 -18.33 8.26
N ARG A 3 9.81 -17.29 8.84
CA ARG A 3 9.45 -16.82 10.18
C ARG A 3 8.20 -15.95 10.04
N THR A 4 7.05 -16.53 10.30
CA THR A 4 5.80 -15.77 10.50
C THR A 4 5.85 -15.13 11.88
N TYR A 5 5.77 -13.81 11.93
CA TYR A 5 5.59 -13.10 13.19
C TYR A 5 4.19 -13.38 13.72
N LYS A 6 4.07 -13.68 15.02
CA LYS A 6 2.76 -13.79 15.67
C LYS A 6 2.13 -12.41 15.64
N TYR A 7 0.91 -12.32 15.11
CA TYR A 7 0.13 -11.08 15.15
C TYR A 7 -0.07 -10.64 16.61
N VAL A 8 0.17 -9.37 16.88
CA VAL A 8 -0.04 -8.75 18.19
C VAL A 8 -1.03 -7.60 17.97
N GLY A 9 -2.29 -7.82 18.35
CA GLY A 9 -3.40 -6.89 18.15
C GLY A 9 -4.73 -7.57 18.47
N ALA A 10 -5.84 -6.86 18.33
CA ALA A 10 -7.17 -7.43 18.57
C ALA A 10 -7.55 -8.46 17.48
N ASP A 11 -8.06 -9.63 17.89
CA ASP A 11 -8.49 -10.70 16.98
C ASP A 11 -9.52 -10.23 15.93
N ASP A 12 -10.45 -9.34 16.30
CA ASP A 12 -11.40 -8.74 15.36
C ASP A 12 -10.74 -7.96 14.21
N ILE A 13 -9.59 -7.32 14.48
CA ILE A 13 -8.81 -6.63 13.44
C ILE A 13 -8.09 -7.67 12.57
N GLN A 14 -7.49 -8.69 13.18
CA GLN A 14 -6.85 -9.77 12.44
C GLN A 14 -7.83 -10.44 11.46
N LEU A 15 -9.03 -10.79 11.95
CA LEU A 15 -10.06 -11.46 11.17
C LEU A 15 -10.62 -10.57 10.04
N LYS A 16 -10.78 -9.27 10.29
CA LYS A 16 -11.23 -8.31 9.26
C LYS A 16 -10.19 -8.10 8.16
N VAL A 17 -8.90 -8.10 8.52
CA VAL A 17 -7.82 -7.81 7.56
C VAL A 17 -7.38 -9.09 6.83
N ALA A 18 -7.54 -10.27 7.43
CA ALA A 18 -7.17 -11.57 6.84
C ALA A 18 -7.89 -11.88 5.52
N GLY A 19 -9.11 -11.34 5.31
CA GLY A 19 -9.88 -11.54 4.08
C GLY A 19 -9.61 -10.52 2.97
N PHE A 20 -8.88 -9.44 3.25
CA PHE A 20 -8.69 -8.31 2.34
C PHE A 20 -7.22 -7.92 2.28
N PRO A 21 -6.38 -8.62 1.49
CA PRO A 21 -5.04 -8.17 1.23
C PRO A 21 -5.10 -6.81 0.51
N VAL A 22 -4.82 -5.75 1.25
CA VAL A 22 -4.90 -4.36 0.78
C VAL A 22 -3.89 -4.11 -0.33
N GLY A 23 -4.32 -3.38 -1.36
CA GLY A 23 -3.49 -2.97 -2.48
C GLY A 23 -3.64 -3.82 -3.74
N THR A 24 -3.22 -3.24 -4.86
CA THR A 24 -3.24 -3.83 -6.19
C THR A 24 -2.03 -4.73 -6.38
N ARG A 25 -2.27 -5.98 -6.81
CA ARG A 25 -1.20 -6.95 -7.13
C ARG A 25 -0.46 -6.52 -8.39
N ILE A 26 0.84 -6.34 -8.29
CA ILE A 26 1.72 -5.93 -9.39
C ILE A 26 2.48 -7.17 -9.87
N LYS A 27 2.25 -7.56 -11.13
CA LYS A 27 2.94 -8.70 -11.77
C LYS A 27 3.92 -8.23 -12.85
N SER A 28 3.70 -7.03 -13.39
CA SER A 28 4.46 -6.43 -14.48
C SER A 28 4.56 -4.92 -14.31
N VAL A 29 5.48 -4.29 -15.07
CA VAL A 29 5.58 -2.83 -15.17
C VAL A 29 4.24 -2.20 -15.61
N ARG A 30 3.51 -2.86 -16.52
CA ARG A 30 2.20 -2.38 -16.99
C ARG A 30 1.13 -2.33 -15.88
N ASP A 31 1.21 -3.22 -14.89
CA ASP A 31 0.31 -3.17 -13.72
C ASP A 31 0.61 -1.93 -12.87
N LEU A 32 1.90 -1.55 -12.76
CA LEU A 32 2.32 -0.34 -12.06
C LEU A 32 1.84 0.92 -12.79
N GLU A 33 2.00 0.99 -14.11
CA GLU A 33 1.48 2.11 -14.91
C GLU A 33 -0.04 2.25 -14.79
N THR A 34 -0.75 1.12 -14.80
CA THR A 34 -2.21 1.08 -14.61
C THR A 34 -2.59 1.58 -13.22
N TRP A 35 -1.88 1.12 -12.19
CA TRP A 35 -2.09 1.57 -10.82
C TRP A 35 -1.86 3.08 -10.66
N LEU A 36 -0.79 3.62 -11.25
CA LEU A 36 -0.49 5.05 -11.25
C LEU A 36 -1.61 5.87 -11.92
N ALA A 37 -2.09 5.41 -13.07
CA ALA A 37 -3.18 6.07 -13.79
C ALA A 37 -4.50 6.06 -12.99
N GLN A 38 -4.80 4.96 -12.29
CA GLN A 38 -6.03 4.80 -11.50
C GLN A 38 -6.01 5.62 -10.20
N THR A 39 -4.89 5.62 -9.50
CA THR A 39 -4.74 6.30 -8.20
C THR A 39 -4.48 7.80 -8.34
N LYS A 40 -4.12 8.28 -9.53
CA LYS A 40 -3.75 9.68 -9.80
C LYS A 40 -2.65 10.18 -8.86
N GLN A 41 -1.76 9.27 -8.45
CA GLN A 41 -0.62 9.56 -7.61
C GLN A 41 0.24 10.64 -8.25
N LYS A 42 0.62 11.63 -7.45
CA LYS A 42 1.49 12.72 -7.89
C LYS A 42 2.90 12.41 -7.45
N SER A 43 3.83 12.49 -8.40
CA SER A 43 5.25 12.51 -8.06
C SER A 43 5.62 13.81 -7.35
N ASN A 44 6.60 13.73 -6.46
CA ASN A 44 7.23 14.92 -5.90
C ASN A 44 8.18 15.59 -6.93
N ASN A 45 8.83 16.69 -6.54
CA ASN A 45 9.79 17.42 -7.41
C ASN A 45 10.97 16.58 -7.92
N TRP A 46 11.21 15.39 -7.37
CA TRP A 46 12.26 14.47 -7.82
C TRP A 46 11.73 13.30 -8.67
N GLY A 47 10.44 13.30 -9.02
CA GLY A 47 9.83 12.23 -9.80
C GLY A 47 9.51 10.96 -9.00
N ILE A 48 9.52 11.03 -7.66
CA ILE A 48 9.31 9.88 -6.77
C ILE A 48 7.86 9.86 -6.28
N ILE A 49 7.27 8.66 -6.23
CA ILE A 49 5.90 8.42 -5.75
C ILE A 49 5.97 7.60 -4.47
N ALA A 50 5.30 8.08 -3.42
CA ALA A 50 5.20 7.36 -2.16
C ALA A 50 4.03 6.37 -2.24
N ALA A 51 4.29 5.11 -1.91
CA ALA A 51 3.26 4.08 -1.86
C ALA A 51 3.48 3.14 -0.68
N THR A 52 2.39 2.58 -0.15
CA THR A 52 2.46 1.50 0.83
C THR A 52 2.54 0.19 0.07
N PHE A 53 3.44 -0.71 0.44
CA PHE A 53 3.55 -2.00 -0.21
C PHE A 53 3.67 -3.15 0.78
N VAL A 54 3.17 -4.31 0.38
CA VAL A 54 3.32 -5.58 1.10
C VAL A 54 3.70 -6.69 0.12
N ILE A 55 4.41 -7.70 0.61
CA ILE A 55 4.60 -8.96 -0.12
C ILE A 55 3.60 -9.95 0.45
N ASP A 56 2.74 -10.46 -0.44
CA ASP A 56 1.71 -11.46 -0.12
C ASP A 56 2.34 -12.83 0.20
N GLU A 57 1.57 -13.74 0.81
CA GLU A 57 1.99 -15.12 1.10
C GLU A 57 2.39 -15.90 -0.16
N GLU A 58 1.80 -15.56 -1.32
CA GLU A 58 2.19 -16.10 -2.63
C GLU A 58 3.51 -15.49 -3.17
N GLY A 59 4.12 -14.51 -2.49
CA GLY A 59 5.35 -13.84 -2.91
C GLY A 59 5.16 -12.68 -3.89
N TYR A 60 3.94 -12.20 -4.07
CA TYR A 60 3.63 -11.11 -5.01
C TYR A 60 3.64 -9.74 -4.31
N LEU A 61 4.17 -8.74 -5.02
CA LEU A 61 4.09 -7.34 -4.61
C LEU A 61 2.64 -6.85 -4.71
N ARG A 62 2.13 -6.27 -3.62
CA ARG A 62 0.89 -5.50 -3.60
C ARG A 62 1.19 -4.06 -3.23
N ILE A 63 0.65 -3.13 -4.00
CA ILE A 63 0.83 -1.70 -3.77
C ILE A 63 -0.51 -1.07 -3.43
N ALA A 64 -0.56 -0.38 -2.30
CA ALA A 64 -1.70 0.39 -1.85
C ALA A 64 -1.37 1.89 -1.95
N ASP A 65 -2.42 2.65 -2.24
CA ASP A 65 -2.38 4.10 -2.16
C ASP A 65 -2.00 4.51 -0.73
N ARG A 66 -0.94 5.32 -0.60
CA ARG A 66 -0.69 6.04 0.64
C ARG A 66 -1.48 7.32 0.53
N HIS A 67 -2.77 7.26 0.81
CA HIS A 67 -3.61 8.45 0.89
C HIS A 67 -3.05 9.24 2.07
N SER A 68 -2.24 10.26 1.78
CA SER A 68 -1.60 11.08 2.80
C SER A 68 -2.71 11.75 3.62
N GLU A 69 -3.02 11.19 4.79
CA GLU A 69 -3.63 11.95 5.87
C GLU A 69 -2.73 13.13 6.31
N ASP A 70 -1.51 13.24 5.77
CA ASP A 70 -0.52 14.29 6.02
C ASP A 70 -0.58 15.53 5.11
N GLU A 71 -1.48 15.62 4.11
CA GLU A 71 -1.60 16.83 3.26
C GLU A 71 -2.63 17.86 3.78
N ARG A 72 -3.11 17.73 5.02
CA ARG A 72 -4.04 18.70 5.64
C ARG A 72 -3.48 19.52 6.80
N GLN A 73 -2.17 19.64 6.94
CA GLN A 73 -1.57 20.58 7.90
C GLN A 73 -0.61 21.57 7.23
N ASN A 74 -1.11 22.34 6.25
CA ASN A 74 -0.46 23.58 5.81
C ASN A 74 -1.50 24.70 5.58
N TYR A 75 -2.40 24.88 6.55
CA TYR A 75 -3.31 26.03 6.63
C TYR A 75 -3.39 26.58 8.06
N VAL A 76 -2.30 27.20 8.53
CA VAL A 76 -2.24 28.22 9.60
C VAL A 76 -0.79 28.71 9.66
N ASN A 77 -0.41 29.99 9.51
CA ASN A 77 -1.05 31.29 9.36
C ASN A 77 -0.20 32.09 8.35
#